data_AF-A0A7K0AAY0-F1
#
_entry.id   AF-A0A7K0AAY0-F1
#
_cell.length_a   1.000
_cell.length_b   1.000
_cell.length_c   1.000
_cell.angle_alpha   90.00
_cell.angle_beta   90.00
_cell.angle_gamma   90.00
#
_symmetry.space_group_name_H-M   'P 1'
#
loop_
_entity.id
_entity.type
_entity.pdbx_description
1 polymer ?
#
loop_
_entity_poly.entity_id
_entity_poly.type
_entity_poly.pdbx_seq_one_letter_code
_entity_poly.pdbx_strand_id
1 'polypeptide(L)'
;KSLNDLAKVRALNEIAAGRGQTLAAMALAWTLRDPRMTSTIVGASSVEQFEANVAALDKLDFTDEELEEIDRYAAESGTNLWPPSSEA
;
A
#
# COMPACT_ATOMS: atom_id res chain seq x y z
N LYS A 1 -1.37 -19.13 -3.41
CA LYS A 1 -0.58 -17.89 -3.24
C LYS A 1 0.89 -18.29 -3.29
N SER A 2 1.70 -17.67 -4.15
CA SER A 2 3.08 -18.11 -4.43
C SER A 2 4.02 -17.73 -3.28
N LEU A 3 5.10 -18.50 -3.05
CA LEU A 3 6.18 -18.13 -2.13
C LEU A 3 6.79 -16.76 -2.50
N ASN A 4 6.71 -16.39 -3.78
CA ASN A 4 7.16 -15.09 -4.29
C ASN A 4 6.35 -13.91 -3.73
N ASP A 5 5.04 -14.08 -3.53
CA ASP A 5 4.15 -13.00 -3.07
C ASP A 5 4.46 -12.64 -1.61
N LEU A 6 4.79 -13.64 -0.78
CA LEU A 6 5.20 -13.40 0.60
C LEU A 6 6.55 -12.70 0.70
N ALA A 7 7.48 -12.99 -0.23
CA ALA A 7 8.77 -12.29 -0.29
C ALA A 7 8.57 -10.81 -0.64
N LYS A 8 7.73 -10.50 -1.64
CA LYS A 8 7.35 -9.13 -2.00
C LYS A 8 6.75 -8.37 -0.82
N VAL A 9 5.78 -8.99 -0.12
CA VAL A 9 5.13 -8.37 1.05
C VAL A 9 6.13 -8.09 2.17
N ARG A 10 7.09 -8.99 2.41
CA ARG A 10 8.15 -8.77 3.41
C ARG A 10 9.06 -7.61 3.04
N ALA A 11 9.50 -7.54 1.78
CA ALA A 11 10.31 -6.42 1.30
C ALA A 11 9.57 -5.08 1.43
N LEU A 12 8.29 -5.04 1.04
CA LEU A 12 7.44 -3.85 1.24
C LEU A 12 7.30 -3.47 2.72
N ASN A 13 7.23 -4.45 3.62
CA ASN A 13 7.17 -4.21 5.05
C ASN A 13 8.48 -3.63 5.61
N GLU A 14 9.64 -4.00 5.06
CA GLU A 14 10.93 -3.41 5.43
C GLU A 14 11.01 -1.93 5.03
N ILE A 15 10.51 -1.57 3.83
CA ILE A 15 10.40 -0.17 3.39
C ILE A 15 9.50 0.62 4.35
N ALA A 16 8.31 0.08 4.68
CA ALA A 16 7.38 0.73 5.60
C ALA A 16 8.02 0.95 6.98
N ALA A 17 8.74 -0.05 7.50
CA ALA A 17 9.46 0.08 8.76
C ALA A 17 10.53 1.18 8.72
N GLY A 18 11.30 1.28 7.63
CA GLY A 18 12.26 2.37 7.40
C GLY A 18 11.59 3.75 7.37
N ARG A 19 10.33 3.82 6.95
CA ARG A 19 9.52 5.05 6.96
C ARG A 19 8.93 5.39 8.33
N GLY A 20 8.99 4.48 9.30
CA GLY A 20 8.32 4.61 10.60
C GLY A 20 6.81 4.36 10.54
N GLN A 21 6.32 3.64 9.52
CA GLN A 21 4.90 3.35 9.31
C GLN A 21 4.65 1.84 9.29
N THR A 22 3.41 1.42 9.53
CA THR A 22 3.02 0.03 9.24
C THR A 22 2.87 -0.17 7.73
N LEU A 23 3.00 -1.42 7.24
CA LEU A 23 2.77 -1.71 5.82
C LEU A 23 1.38 -1.26 5.35
N ALA A 24 0.35 -1.47 6.18
CA ALA A 24 -1.01 -1.03 5.87
C ALA A 24 -1.08 0.50 5.74
N ALA A 25 -0.51 1.24 6.70
CA ALA A 25 -0.45 2.70 6.64
C ALA A 25 0.31 3.21 5.41
N MET A 26 1.45 2.58 5.06
CA MET A 26 2.20 2.93 3.85
C MET A 26 1.39 2.67 2.57
N ALA A 27 0.62 1.58 2.49
CA ALA A 27 -0.21 1.29 1.33
C ALA A 27 -1.32 2.35 1.13
N LEU A 28 -1.91 2.84 2.23
CA LEU A 28 -2.90 3.93 2.17
C LEU A 28 -2.27 5.28 1.81
N ALA A 29 -1.10 5.57 2.36
CA ALA A 29 -0.33 6.76 1.96
C ALA A 29 0.00 6.71 0.46
N TRP A 30 0.38 5.55 -0.06
CA TRP A 30 0.69 5.35 -1.47
C TRP A 30 -0.51 5.63 -2.39
N THR A 31 -1.72 5.21 -2.02
CA THR A 31 -2.92 5.49 -2.83
C THR A 31 -3.34 6.96 -2.78
N LEU A 32 -3.05 7.65 -1.67
CA LEU A 32 -3.36 9.07 -1.47
C LEU A 32 -2.27 10.02 -2.00
N ARG A 33 -1.11 9.50 -2.43
CA ARG A 33 0.01 10.33 -2.92
C ARG A 33 -0.33 11.14 -4.17
N ASP A 34 -1.21 10.61 -5.02
CA ASP A 34 -1.56 11.22 -6.30
C ASP A 34 -2.69 12.24 -6.05
N PRO A 35 -2.48 13.54 -6.36
CA PRO A 35 -3.49 14.57 -6.09
C PRO A 35 -4.79 14.37 -6.89
N ARG A 36 -4.79 13.49 -7.91
CA ARG A 36 -5.99 13.11 -8.67
C ARG A 36 -6.87 12.11 -7.91
N MET A 37 -6.35 11.47 -6.85
CA MET A 37 -7.08 10.53 -6.02
C MET A 37 -7.86 11.28 -4.94
N THR A 38 -9.19 11.30 -5.06
CA THR A 38 -10.05 12.02 -4.11
C THR A 38 -10.12 11.34 -2.74
N SER A 39 -10.11 10.01 -2.71
CA SER A 39 -10.24 9.22 -1.48
C SER A 39 -9.80 7.77 -1.68
N THR A 40 -9.45 7.11 -0.57
CA THR A 40 -9.18 5.66 -0.52
C THR A 40 -10.22 5.00 0.39
N ILE A 41 -10.85 3.94 -0.11
CA ILE A 41 -11.84 3.18 0.67
C ILE A 41 -11.12 2.11 1.49
N VAL A 42 -11.33 2.13 2.80
CA VAL A 42 -10.72 1.19 3.74
C VAL A 42 -11.78 0.47 4.56
N GLY A 43 -11.59 -0.82 4.78
CA GLY A 43 -12.35 -1.59 5.77
C GLY A 43 -11.58 -1.68 7.09
N ALA A 44 -12.30 -1.69 8.20
CA ALA A 44 -11.74 -1.99 9.52
C ALA A 44 -12.74 -2.88 10.29
N SER A 45 -12.21 -3.89 10.99
CA SER A 45 -12.99 -4.81 11.83
C SER A 45 -12.84 -4.52 13.33
N SER A 46 -11.97 -3.58 13.69
CA SER A 46 -11.78 -3.08 15.06
C SER A 46 -11.38 -1.61 15.05
N VAL A 47 -11.45 -0.96 16.22
CA VAL A 47 -11.04 0.43 16.39
C VAL A 47 -9.52 0.57 16.20
N GLU A 48 -8.74 -0.37 16.70
CA GLU A 48 -7.28 -0.37 16.57
C GLU A 48 -6.85 -0.45 15.10
N GLN A 49 -7.56 -1.23 14.27
CA GLN A 49 -7.32 -1.26 12.82
C GLN A 49 -7.67 0.08 12.17
N PHE A 50 -8.74 0.74 12.63
CA PHE A 50 -9.12 2.05 12.13
C PHE A 50 -8.06 3.10 12.49
N GLU A 51 -7.58 3.14 13.74
CA GLU A 51 -6.51 4.02 14.18
C GLU A 51 -5.22 3.80 13.38
N ALA A 52 -4.85 2.54 13.12
CA ALA A 52 -3.71 2.21 12.28
C ALA A 52 -3.88 2.67 10.82
N ASN A 53 -5.10 2.64 10.29
CA ASN A 53 -5.40 3.18 8.95
C ASN A 53 -5.27 4.70 8.92
N VAL A 54 -5.74 5.40 9.96
CA VAL A 54 -5.67 6.86 10.06
C VAL A 54 -4.22 7.34 10.21
N ALA A 55 -3.36 6.58 10.89
CA ALA A 55 -1.92 6.88 11.01
C ALA A 55 -1.17 6.96 9.65
N ALA A 56 -1.79 6.49 8.55
CA ALA A 56 -1.27 6.71 7.20
C ALA A 56 -1.10 8.20 6.85
N LEU A 57 -1.98 9.06 7.39
CA LEU A 57 -2.00 10.49 7.12
C LEU A 57 -0.78 11.23 7.69
N ASP A 58 -0.06 10.63 8.62
CA ASP A 58 1.10 11.26 9.27
C ASP A 58 2.31 11.40 8.33
N LYS A 59 2.37 10.61 7.24
CA LYS A 59 3.46 10.65 6.26
C LYS A 59 2.98 10.17 4.89
N LEU A 60 2.47 11.11 4.10
CA LEU A 60 1.94 10.90 2.76
C LEU A 60 3.01 11.04 1.65
N ASP A 61 4.07 11.79 1.92
CA ASP A 61 5.10 12.06 0.93
C ASP A 61 6.04 10.86 0.73
N PHE A 62 6.47 10.64 -0.50
CA PHE A 62 7.47 9.65 -0.88
C PHE A 62 8.60 10.33 -1.64
N THR A 63 9.82 9.90 -1.36
CA THR A 63 10.99 10.20 -2.18
C THR A 63 11.00 9.35 -3.45
N ASP A 64 11.68 9.82 -4.49
CA ASP A 64 11.78 9.07 -5.74
C ASP A 64 12.45 7.70 -5.51
N GLU A 65 13.45 7.60 -4.62
CA GLU A 65 14.10 6.32 -4.30
C GLU A 65 13.13 5.33 -3.63
N GLU A 66 12.27 5.81 -2.72
CA GLU A 66 11.25 4.96 -2.10
C GLU A 66 10.23 4.48 -3.13
N LEU A 67 9.86 5.33 -4.09
CA LEU A 67 8.93 4.95 -5.15
C LEU A 67 9.52 3.89 -6.08
N GLU A 68 10.78 4.06 -6.50
CA GLU A 68 11.51 3.07 -7.27
C GLU A 68 11.63 1.74 -6.51
N GLU A 69 11.85 1.78 -5.20
CA GLU A 69 11.90 0.58 -4.38
C GLU A 69 10.54 -0.12 -4.22
N ILE A 70 9.47 0.65 -4.04
CA ILE A 70 8.11 0.11 -4.00
C ILE A 70 7.76 -0.55 -5.34
N ASP A 71 8.04 0.09 -6.47
CA ASP A 71 7.72 -0.41 -7.80
C ASP A 71 8.44 -1.74 -8.13
N ARG A 72 9.64 -1.97 -7.57
CA ARG A 72 10.36 -3.25 -7.70
C ARG A 72 9.59 -4.43 -7.08
N TYR A 73 8.84 -4.20 -6.00
CA TYR A 73 8.15 -5.27 -5.26
C TYR A 73 6.63 -5.27 -5.46
N ALA A 74 6.02 -4.14 -5.80
CA ALA A 74 4.57 -3.97 -6.02
C ALA A 74 4.12 -4.44 -7.42
N ALA A 75 4.76 -5.48 -7.96
CA ALA A 75 4.37 -6.08 -9.23
C ALA A 75 3.07 -6.91 -9.11
N GLU A 76 2.27 -6.89 -10.18
CA GLU A 76 0.99 -7.61 -10.30
C GLU A 76 1.08 -9.04 -9.75
N SER A 77 0.06 -9.41 -8.96
CA SER A 77 0.04 -10.67 -8.20
C SER A 77 -1.27 -11.45 -8.40
N GLY A 78 -2.05 -11.12 -9.44
CA GLY A 78 -3.30 -11.77 -9.77
C GLY A 78 -4.40 -11.52 -8.74
N THR A 79 -4.36 -10.35 -8.09
CA THR A 79 -5.28 -10.00 -7.00
C THR A 79 -6.50 -9.19 -7.47
N ASN A 80 -6.53 -8.74 -8.73
CA ASN A 80 -7.70 -8.12 -9.31
C ASN A 80 -8.79 -9.16 -9.58
N LEU A 81 -9.89 -9.12 -8.81
CA LEU A 81 -11.03 -10.03 -8.97
C LEU A 81 -12.05 -9.55 -10.02
N TRP A 82 -11.87 -8.35 -10.57
CA TRP A 82 -12.77 -7.73 -11.56
C TRP A 82 -12.07 -7.28 -12.85
N PRO A 83 -11.28 -8.15 -13.53
CA PRO A 83 -10.59 -7.78 -14.76
C PRO A 83 -11.51 -7.30 -15.90
N PRO A 84 -12.61 -8.01 -16.26
CA PRO A 84 -13.42 -7.64 -17.41
C PRO A 84 -14.07 -6.26 -17.31
N SER A 85 -14.36 -5.79 -16.10
CA SER A 85 -14.96 -4.47 -15.86
C SER A 85 -13.94 -3.35 -15.73
N SER A 86 -12.65 -3.68 -15.53
CA SER A 86 -11.57 -2.69 -15.36
C SER A 86 -10.70 -2.53 -16.62
N GLU A 87 -10.77 -3.49 -17.54
CA GLU A 87 -10.03 -3.48 -18.82
C GLU A 87 -10.88 -3.07 -20.04
N ALA A 88 -12.18 -2.80 -19.84
CA ALA A 88 -13.13 -2.36 -20.86
C ALA A 88 -13.12 -0.83 -21.03
#